data_AF-A0A537XSM7-F1
#
_entry.id   AF-A0A537XSM7-F1
#
_cell.length_a   1.000
_cell.length_b   1.000
_cell.length_c   1.000
_cell.angle_alpha   90.00
_cell.angle_beta   90.00
_cell.angle_gamma   90.00
#
_symmetry.space_group_name_H-M   'P 1'
#
loop_
_entity.id
_entity.type
_entity.pdbx_description
1 polymer ?
#
loop_
_entity_poly.entity_id
_entity_poly.type
_entity_poly.pdbx_seq_one_letter_code
_entity_poly.pdbx_strand_id
1 'polypeptide(L)'
;MIRDEAEKLSMLLTERFALQVPGLLAEVEAISNRIEFAAPGGGRPTLVRYRIRIRDEARVGHLGLDEAQALLDALDAPGPGWGPDRVFEEIAARGGVVDLAEQ
;
A
#
# COMPACT_ATOMS: atom_id res chain seq x y z
N MET A 1 17.08 1.01 -3.24
CA MET A 1 16.57 2.00 -2.27
C MET A 1 15.03 2.00 -2.19
N ILE A 2 14.28 1.62 -3.24
CA ILE A 2 12.80 1.62 -3.22
C ILE A 2 12.18 0.57 -2.26
N ARG A 3 12.83 -0.58 -2.08
CA ARG A 3 12.35 -1.61 -1.13
C ARG A 3 12.37 -1.12 0.32
N ASP A 4 13.47 -0.50 0.74
CA ASP A 4 13.67 0.01 2.10
C ASP A 4 12.62 1.08 2.45
N GLU A 5 12.32 1.96 1.49
CA GLU A 5 11.26 2.95 1.61
C GLU A 5 9.88 2.30 1.77
N ALA A 6 9.57 1.27 0.98
CA ALA A 6 8.32 0.53 1.10
C ALA A 6 8.17 -0.15 2.47
N GLU A 7 9.24 -0.81 2.95
CA GLU A 7 9.26 -1.48 4.28
C GLU A 7 9.10 -0.46 5.41
N LYS A 8 9.74 0.70 5.30
CA LYS A 8 9.57 1.79 6.25
C LYS A 8 8.14 2.34 6.25
N LEU A 9 7.56 2.57 5.07
CA LEU A 9 6.18 3.06 4.92
C LEU A 9 5.17 2.06 5.50
N SER A 10 5.31 0.77 5.22
CA SER A 10 4.41 -0.25 5.77
C SER A 10 4.49 -0.32 7.30
N MET A 11 5.70 -0.20 7.85
CA MET A 11 5.90 -0.20 9.30
C MET A 11 5.22 1.01 9.94
N LEU A 12 5.48 2.22 9.44
CA LEU A 12 4.89 3.45 9.96
C LEU A 12 3.35 3.42 9.86
N LEU A 13 2.80 2.98 8.73
CA LEU A 13 1.34 2.83 8.56
C LEU A 13 0.77 1.83 9.57
N THR A 14 1.41 0.67 9.75
CA THR A 14 0.96 -0.33 10.73
C THR A 14 0.98 0.22 12.16
N GLU A 15 2.03 0.97 12.54
CA GLU A 15 2.10 1.63 13.84
C GLU A 15 0.96 2.65 14.03
N ARG A 16 0.66 3.45 13.00
CA ARG A 16 -0.46 4.41 13.05
C ARG A 16 -1.81 3.71 13.13
N PHE A 17 -1.99 2.62 12.40
CA PHE A 17 -3.21 1.81 12.47
C PHE A 17 -3.39 1.17 13.84
N ALA A 18 -2.34 0.64 14.45
CA ALA A 18 -2.42 0.08 15.80
C ALA A 18 -2.89 1.11 16.85
N LEU A 19 -2.58 2.40 16.64
CA LEU A 19 -2.96 3.48 17.55
C LEU A 19 -4.36 4.05 17.25
N GLN A 20 -4.73 4.20 15.98
CA GLN A 20 -5.92 4.94 15.57
C GLN A 20 -7.03 4.06 14.99
N VAL A 21 -6.68 2.97 14.30
CA VAL A 21 -7.61 2.13 13.53
C VAL A 21 -7.27 0.65 13.75
N PRO A 22 -7.56 0.09 14.94
CA PRO A 22 -7.23 -1.29 15.24
C PRO A 22 -7.93 -2.24 14.27
N GLY A 23 -7.21 -3.27 13.81
CA GLY A 23 -7.71 -4.24 12.83
C GLY A 23 -7.19 -4.02 11.41
N LEU A 24 -6.57 -2.86 11.11
CA LEU A 24 -5.87 -2.65 9.85
C LEU A 24 -4.40 -3.07 9.93
N LEU A 25 -3.92 -3.70 8.86
CA LEU A 25 -2.52 -4.09 8.68
C LEU A 25 -2.00 -3.59 7.34
N ALA A 26 -0.80 -2.98 7.34
CA ALA A 26 -0.11 -2.58 6.13
C ALA A 26 1.09 -3.50 5.85
N GLU A 27 1.16 -4.03 4.64
CA GLU A 27 2.19 -4.97 4.20
C GLU A 27 2.79 -4.50 2.87
N VAL A 28 4.07 -4.73 2.66
CA VAL A 28 4.71 -4.48 1.36
C VAL A 28 4.41 -5.64 0.44
N GLU A 29 3.94 -5.33 -0.77
CA GLU A 29 3.80 -6.31 -1.83
C GLU A 29 4.69 -5.95 -3.02
N ALA A 30 5.56 -6.89 -3.40
CA ALA A 30 6.43 -6.74 -4.56
C ALA A 30 5.71 -7.19 -5.83
N ILE A 31 5.32 -6.23 -6.67
CA ILE A 31 4.85 -6.50 -8.03
C ILE A 31 6.07 -6.66 -8.93
N SER A 32 6.50 -7.90 -9.13
CA SER A 32 7.45 -8.22 -10.20
C SER A 32 6.72 -8.23 -11.54
N ASN A 33 6.77 -7.12 -12.27
CA ASN A 33 6.32 -7.13 -13.65
C ASN A 33 7.46 -7.67 -14.52
N ARG A 34 7.48 -8.99 -14.76
CA ARG A 34 8.36 -9.58 -15.79
C ARG A 34 7.85 -9.10 -17.14
N ILE A 35 8.47 -8.06 -17.69
CA ILE A 35 8.18 -7.61 -19.05
C ILE A 35 8.77 -8.64 -20.03
N GLU A 36 7.93 -9.54 -20.54
CA GLU A 36 8.29 -10.47 -21.61
C GLU A 36 8.34 -9.76 -22.97
N PHE A 37 9.30 -8.86 -23.17
CA PHE A 37 9.63 -8.41 -24.53
C PHE A 37 10.78 -9.24 -25.07
N ALA A 38 10.46 -10.11 -26.04
CA ALA A 38 11.41 -10.94 -26.75
C ALA A 38 12.25 -10.11 -27.73
N ALA A 39 13.35 -9.53 -27.25
CA ALA A 39 14.46 -9.09 -28.10
C ALA A 39 15.60 -10.12 -28.03
N PRO A 40 16.14 -10.60 -29.17
CA PRO A 40 17.26 -11.53 -29.20
C PRO A 40 18.56 -10.77 -28.91
N GLY A 41 19.11 -10.95 -27.70
CA GLY A 41 20.44 -10.45 -27.32
C GLY A 41 20.40 -9.20 -26.44
N GLY A 42 20.56 -9.39 -25.14
CA GLY A 42 20.69 -8.30 -24.16
C GLY A 42 19.88 -8.59 -22.90
N GLY A 43 20.55 -8.76 -21.76
CA GLY A 43 19.93 -9.04 -20.47
C GLY A 43 18.82 -8.04 -20.16
N ARG A 44 17.60 -8.55 -19.94
CA ARG A 44 16.43 -7.71 -19.69
C ARG A 44 16.50 -7.18 -18.25
N PRO A 45 16.44 -5.86 -18.01
CA PRO A 45 16.30 -5.36 -16.65
C PRO A 45 14.93 -5.76 -16.09
N THR A 46 14.91 -6.56 -15.04
CA THR A 46 13.70 -6.83 -14.26
C THR A 46 13.37 -5.57 -13.46
N LEU A 47 12.28 -4.89 -13.79
CA LEU A 47 11.78 -3.78 -12.99
C LEU A 47 10.89 -4.33 -11.88
N VAL A 48 11.39 -4.37 -10.65
CA VAL A 48 10.58 -4.72 -9.47
C VAL A 48 9.88 -3.45 -9.00
N ARG A 49 8.54 -3.45 -9.00
CA ARG A 49 7.72 -2.39 -8.40
C ARG A 49 7.21 -2.85 -7.04
N TYR A 50 7.06 -1.91 -6.13
CA TYR A 50 6.53 -2.17 -4.79
C TYR A 50 5.22 -1.41 -4.62
N ARG A 51 4.25 -2.03 -3.95
CA ARG A 51 3.01 -1.41 -3.50
C ARG A 51 2.78 -1.71 -2.03
N ILE A 52 1.98 -0.90 -1.37
CA ILE A 52 1.51 -1.14 -0.01
C ILE A 52 0.13 -1.77 -0.10
N ARG A 53 -0.03 -2.92 0.54
CA ARG A 53 -1.29 -3.63 0.73
C ARG A 53 -1.81 -3.31 2.12
N ILE A 54 -3.01 -2.76 2.23
CA ILE A 54 -3.69 -2.46 3.48
C ILE A 54 -4.88 -3.41 3.57
N ARG A 55 -4.97 -4.24 4.61
CA ARG A 55 -6.09 -5.18 4.75
C ARG A 55 -6.78 -5.05 6.09
N ASP A 56 -8.09 -5.34 6.08
CA ASP A 56 -8.91 -5.60 7.25
C ASP A 56 -9.54 -7.01 7.17
N GLU A 57 -10.50 -7.32 8.04
CA GLU A 57 -11.24 -8.58 8.03
C GLU A 57 -12.12 -8.78 6.79
N ALA A 58 -12.54 -7.70 6.12
CA ALA A 58 -13.48 -7.73 5.01
C ALA A 58 -12.89 -7.27 3.67
N ARG A 59 -11.86 -6.42 3.65
CA ARG A 59 -11.37 -5.75 2.44
C ARG A 59 -9.84 -5.70 2.38
N VAL A 60 -9.35 -5.50 1.16
CA VAL A 60 -7.93 -5.33 0.85
C VAL A 60 -7.77 -4.14 -0.09
N GLY A 61 -7.09 -3.11 0.37
CA GLY A 61 -6.70 -1.94 -0.40
C GLY A 61 -5.27 -2.05 -0.90
N HIS A 62 -5.02 -1.55 -2.10
CA HIS A 62 -3.72 -1.53 -2.74
C HIS A 62 -3.35 -0.09 -3.09
N LEU A 63 -2.22 0.38 -2.58
CA LEU A 63 -1.67 1.72 -2.82
C LEU A 63 -0.25 1.67 -3.40
N GLY A 64 0.05 2.59 -4.30
CA GLY A 64 1.45 2.89 -4.64
C GLY A 64 2.19 3.50 -3.45
N LEU A 65 3.52 3.60 -3.54
CA LEU A 65 4.33 4.18 -2.45
C LEU A 65 4.00 5.65 -2.20
N ASP A 66 3.77 6.44 -3.25
CA ASP A 66 3.42 7.86 -3.16
C ASP A 66 2.06 8.06 -2.46
N GLU A 67 1.05 7.33 -2.90
CA GLU A 67 -0.28 7.36 -2.28
C GLU A 67 -0.26 6.86 -0.82
N ALA A 68 0.56 5.84 -0.52
CA ALA A 68 0.72 5.35 0.85
C ALA A 68 1.41 6.38 1.76
N GLN A 69 2.41 7.11 1.25
CA GLN A 69 3.04 8.22 1.96
C GLN A 69 2.04 9.34 2.23
N ALA A 70 1.19 9.66 1.24
CA ALA A 70 0.20 10.71 1.38
C ALA A 70 -0.98 10.30 2.30
N LEU A 71 -1.31 9.01 2.37
CA LEU A 71 -2.22 8.46 3.39
C LEU A 71 -1.61 8.56 4.79
N LEU A 72 -0.32 8.25 4.94
CA LEU A 72 0.39 8.37 6.22
C LEU A 72 0.40 9.81 6.73
N ASP A 73 0.62 10.78 5.84
CA ASP A 73 0.56 12.22 6.18
C ASP A 73 -0.85 12.63 6.64
N ALA A 74 -1.90 12.15 5.95
CA ALA A 74 -3.28 12.39 6.36
C ALA A 74 -3.62 11.77 7.72
N LEU A 75 -3.06 10.58 8.03
CA LEU A 75 -3.19 9.92 9.33
C LEU A 75 -2.46 10.65 10.46
N ASP A 76 -1.40 11.41 10.13
CA ASP A 76 -0.68 12.25 11.08
C ASP A 76 -1.38 13.60 11.32
N ALA A 77 -2.11 14.09 10.32
CA ALA A 77 -2.84 15.34 10.42
C ALA A 77 -3.92 15.30 11.52
N PRO A 78 -4.08 16.37 12.31
CA PRO A 78 -5.11 16.45 13.32
C PRO A 78 -6.49 16.48 12.65
N GLY A 79 -7.30 15.44 12.87
CA GLY A 79 -8.60 15.28 12.24
C GLY A 79 -9.59 14.50 13.10
N PRO A 80 -10.86 14.38 12.64
CA PRO A 80 -11.82 13.49 13.28
C PRO A 80 -11.25 12.06 13.25
N GLY A 81 -11.50 11.29 14.31
CA GLY A 81 -10.95 9.94 14.48
C GLY A 81 -11.03 9.10 13.20
N TRP A 82 -9.93 8.42 12.89
CA TRP A 82 -9.84 7.52 11.75
C TRP A 82 -10.58 6.23 12.06
N GLY A 83 -11.34 5.73 11.08
CA GLY A 83 -12.00 4.42 11.12
C GLY A 83 -11.60 3.60 9.88
N PRO A 84 -11.81 2.27 9.89
CA PRO A 84 -11.41 1.41 8.79
C PRO A 84 -12.09 1.82 7.47
N ASP A 85 -13.39 2.11 7.50
CA ASP A 85 -14.12 2.59 6.31
C ASP A 85 -13.50 3.85 5.71
N ARG A 86 -13.17 4.83 6.55
CA ARG A 86 -12.55 6.08 6.10
C ARG A 86 -11.19 5.86 5.46
N VAL A 87 -10.40 4.91 5.98
CA VAL A 87 -9.11 4.56 5.38
C VAL A 87 -9.33 3.98 3.97
N PHE A 88 -10.31 3.10 3.78
CA PHE A 88 -10.62 2.55 2.46
C PHE A 88 -11.23 3.57 1.50
N GLU A 89 -12.05 4.50 2.00
CA GLU A 89 -12.54 5.65 1.22
C GLU A 89 -11.39 6.51 0.72
N GLU A 90 -10.41 6.81 1.58
CA GLU A 90 -9.20 7.55 1.18
C GLU A 90 -8.35 6.77 0.18
N ILE A 91 -8.20 5.46 0.38
CA ILE A 91 -7.50 4.59 -0.58
C ILE A 91 -8.15 4.69 -1.95
N ALA A 92 -9.48 4.61 -2.04
CA ALA A 92 -10.21 4.73 -3.30
C ALA A 92 -10.12 6.14 -3.89
N ALA A 93 -10.22 7.20 -3.07
CA ALA A 93 -10.12 8.59 -3.51
C ALA A 93 -8.74 8.92 -4.12
N ARG A 94 -7.70 8.24 -3.63
CA ARG A 94 -6.30 8.32 -4.07
C ARG A 94 -5.99 7.48 -5.32
N GLY A 95 -7.00 6.86 -5.93
CA GLY A 95 -6.83 5.98 -7.08
C GLY A 95 -6.26 4.60 -6.72
N GLY A 96 -6.27 4.24 -5.44
CA GLY A 96 -6.02 2.89 -4.97
C GLY A 96 -7.12 1.92 -5.36
N VAL A 97 -6.76 0.63 -5.42
CA VAL A 97 -7.73 -0.45 -5.72
C VAL A 97 -8.18 -1.07 -4.41
N VAL A 98 -9.49 -1.13 -4.17
CA VAL A 98 -10.09 -1.78 -3.00
C VAL A 98 -10.84 -3.02 -3.46
N ASP A 99 -10.37 -4.18 -3.02
CA ASP A 99 -10.94 -5.49 -3.26
C ASP A 99 -11.58 -6.05 -1.98
N LEU A 100 -12.46 -7.05 -2.14
CA LEU A 100 -12.97 -7.82 -1.00
C LEU A 100 -11.90 -8.83 -0.56
N ALA A 101 -11.73 -9.00 0.75
CA ALA A 101 -10.87 -10.05 1.29
C ALA A 101 -11.52 -11.41 1.00
N GLU A 102 -10.88 -12.26 0.21
CA GLU A 102 -11.33 -13.65 0.04
C GLU A 102 -11.13 -14.39 1.37
N GLN A 103 -12.23 -14.89 1.94
CA GLN A 103 -12.28 -15.56 3.25
C GLN A 103 -11.86 -17.02 3.19
#